data_AF-A0A6V7J717-F1
#
_entry.id   AF-A0A6V7J717-F1
#
_cell.length_a   1.000
_cell.length_b   1.000
_cell.length_c   1.000
_cell.angle_alpha   90.00
_cell.angle_beta   90.00
_cell.angle_gamma   90.00
#
_symmetry.space_group_name_H-M   'P 1'
#
loop_
_entity.id
_entity.type
_entity.pdbx_description
1 polymer ?
#
loop_
_entity_poly.entity_id
_entity_poly.type
_entity_poly.pdbx_seq_one_letter_code
_entity_poly.pdbx_strand_id
1 'polypeptide(L)'
;SSSIPGMNSKLKQATLGDDFQRLLNNRDESSDVTIIVKNKRIPAHKVLLAARSPVFAAMFKHKELKENRTNCVKIYDMKPEIAEAILEFIYTDEVTILDAIADQLIAPAHKYQLTRLITMCELALCRILNPKNFGDIVELAELYGSAEFKNHIGRYVANYIREQLKTDNNAQSLDPELLEKVSSLLKTEQKK
;
A
#
# COMPACT_ATOMS: atom_id res chain seq x y z
N SER A 1 -2.40 41.83 7.45
CA SER A 1 -1.47 40.84 6.88
C SER A 1 -1.34 41.16 5.39
N SER A 2 -0.29 41.88 5.01
CA SER A 2 -0.09 42.42 3.66
C SER A 2 0.62 41.40 2.78
N SER A 3 -0.13 40.73 1.90
CA SER A 3 0.39 39.81 0.88
C SER A 3 1.27 40.55 -0.13
N ILE A 4 2.53 40.12 -0.30
CA ILE A 4 3.48 40.69 -1.28
C ILE A 4 3.31 39.93 -2.61
N PRO A 5 2.81 40.56 -3.69
CA PRO A 5 2.41 39.87 -4.93
C PRO A 5 3.51 39.06 -5.63
N GLY A 6 4.78 39.46 -5.48
CA GLY A 6 5.93 38.74 -6.07
C GLY A 6 6.43 37.53 -5.26
N MET A 7 6.03 37.39 -3.99
CA MET A 7 6.36 36.22 -3.18
C MET A 7 5.37 35.08 -3.40
N ASN A 8 4.09 35.41 -3.63
CA ASN A 8 3.04 34.43 -3.94
C ASN A 8 3.23 33.74 -5.31
N SER A 9 3.93 34.37 -6.26
CA SER A 9 4.28 33.72 -7.54
C SER A 9 5.43 32.71 -7.40
N LYS A 10 6.36 32.93 -6.47
CA LYS A 10 7.42 31.94 -6.15
C LYS A 10 6.86 30.70 -5.45
N LEU A 11 5.80 30.85 -4.66
CA LEU A 11 5.08 29.72 -4.03
C LEU A 11 4.30 28.84 -5.02
N LYS A 12 4.18 29.25 -6.30
CA LYS A 12 3.61 28.43 -7.39
C LYS A 12 4.68 27.62 -8.15
N GLN A 13 5.94 27.68 -7.73
CA GLN A 13 7.00 26.86 -8.30
C GLN A 13 6.80 25.38 -7.92
N ALA A 14 7.38 24.50 -8.72
CA ALA A 14 7.37 23.06 -8.49
C ALA A 14 7.85 22.73 -7.07
N THR A 15 7.09 21.89 -6.39
CA THR A 15 7.47 21.32 -5.11
C THR A 15 8.51 20.23 -5.29
N LEU A 16 9.14 19.82 -4.19
CA LEU A 16 10.02 18.65 -4.21
C LEU A 16 9.30 17.38 -4.71
N GLY A 17 8.01 17.23 -4.40
CA GLY A 17 7.18 16.14 -4.90
C GLY A 17 7.01 16.21 -6.42
N ASP A 18 6.77 17.41 -6.96
CA ASP A 18 6.67 17.63 -8.42
C ASP A 18 8.01 17.33 -9.12
N ASP A 19 9.13 17.69 -8.51
CA ASP A 19 10.47 17.39 -9.02
C ASP A 19 10.73 15.88 -9.07
N PHE A 20 10.39 15.16 -8.01
CA PHE A 20 10.53 13.70 -8.00
C PHE A 20 9.53 12.99 -8.90
N GLN A 21 8.31 13.50 -9.07
CA GLN A 21 7.37 13.00 -10.06
C GLN A 21 7.93 13.15 -11.48
N ARG A 22 8.53 14.31 -11.79
CA ARG A 22 9.23 14.52 -13.07
C ARG A 22 10.42 13.58 -13.22
N LEU A 23 11.18 13.33 -12.16
CA LEU A 23 12.27 12.37 -12.17
C LEU A 23 11.78 10.94 -12.41
N LEU A 24 10.66 10.53 -11.81
CA LEU A 24 10.04 9.23 -12.05
C LEU A 24 9.62 9.10 -13.52
N ASN A 25 9.02 10.13 -14.10
CA ASN A 25 8.55 10.11 -15.49
C ASN A 25 9.71 10.08 -16.52
N ASN A 26 10.87 10.66 -16.17
CA ASN A 26 12.05 10.77 -17.06
C ASN A 26 13.26 9.97 -16.54
N ARG A 27 13.01 8.87 -15.82
CA ARG A 27 14.04 8.12 -15.09
C ARG A 27 15.07 7.40 -15.96
N ASP A 28 14.77 7.15 -17.23
CA ASP A 28 15.59 6.29 -18.09
C ASP A 28 17.04 6.79 -18.25
N GLU A 29 17.25 8.11 -18.23
CA GLU A 29 18.55 8.74 -18.47
C GLU A 29 19.48 8.74 -17.24
N SER A 30 18.92 8.64 -16.03
CA SER A 30 19.67 8.81 -14.76
C SER A 30 19.59 7.60 -13.81
N SER A 31 18.85 6.56 -14.20
CA SER A 31 18.68 5.35 -13.40
C SER A 31 19.97 4.56 -13.24
N ASP A 32 20.25 4.11 -12.01
CA ASP A 32 21.41 3.29 -11.64
C ASP A 32 21.01 1.85 -11.24
N VAL A 33 19.71 1.52 -11.34
CA VAL A 33 19.16 0.17 -11.16
C VAL A 33 17.95 -0.06 -12.06
N THR A 34 17.73 -1.30 -12.47
CA THR A 34 16.54 -1.76 -13.18
C THR A 34 15.77 -2.77 -12.34
N ILE A 35 14.50 -2.48 -12.06
CA ILE A 35 13.57 -3.46 -11.48
C ILE A 35 12.95 -4.26 -12.63
N ILE A 36 13.04 -5.59 -12.57
CA ILE A 36 12.51 -6.50 -13.56
C ILE A 36 11.32 -7.22 -12.93
N VAL A 37 10.12 -6.92 -13.44
CA VAL A 37 8.86 -7.51 -12.95
C VAL A 37 8.23 -8.29 -14.08
N LYS A 38 8.21 -9.62 -13.95
CA LYS A 38 7.88 -10.53 -15.05
C LYS A 38 8.75 -10.22 -16.28
N ASN A 39 8.16 -9.68 -17.34
CA ASN A 39 8.84 -9.32 -18.59
C ASN A 39 9.08 -7.80 -18.73
N LYS A 40 8.65 -6.98 -17.77
CA LYS A 40 8.80 -5.52 -17.82
C LYS A 40 10.09 -5.11 -17.11
N ARG A 41 10.87 -4.24 -17.75
CA ARG A 41 12.05 -3.58 -17.16
C ARG A 41 11.65 -2.16 -16.77
N ILE A 42 11.91 -1.80 -15.53
CA ILE A 42 11.49 -0.54 -14.94
C ILE A 42 12.74 0.11 -14.34
N PRO A 43 13.35 1.10 -15.03
CA PRO A 43 14.50 1.83 -14.48
C PRO A 43 14.11 2.56 -13.19
N ALA A 44 15.06 2.72 -12.25
CA ALA A 44 14.85 3.41 -10.97
C ALA A 44 16.18 3.91 -10.38
N HIS A 45 16.10 4.63 -9.25
CA HIS A 45 17.26 5.15 -8.52
C HIS A 45 17.46 4.43 -7.18
N LYS A 46 18.62 3.77 -6.99
CA LYS A 46 18.98 3.06 -5.75
C LYS A 46 18.88 3.97 -4.53
N VAL A 47 19.31 5.23 -4.65
CA VAL A 47 19.30 6.18 -3.54
C VAL A 47 17.88 6.43 -3.01
N LEU A 48 16.89 6.58 -3.90
CA LEU A 48 15.49 6.78 -3.51
C LEU A 48 14.89 5.51 -2.93
N LEU A 49 15.13 4.37 -3.57
CA LEU A 49 14.69 3.07 -3.06
C LEU A 49 15.25 2.80 -1.65
N ALA A 50 16.55 2.99 -1.45
CA ALA A 50 17.22 2.77 -0.16
C ALA A 50 16.81 3.79 0.91
N ALA A 51 16.59 5.05 0.54
CA ALA A 51 16.16 6.08 1.49
C ALA A 51 14.75 5.81 2.03
N ARG A 52 13.90 5.13 1.25
CA ARG A 52 12.47 4.98 1.54
C ARG A 52 12.06 3.58 1.96
N SER A 53 12.90 2.57 1.71
CA SER A 53 12.66 1.18 2.10
C SER A 53 13.91 0.59 2.78
N PRO A 54 13.80 0.16 4.06
CA PRO A 54 14.86 -0.58 4.73
C PRO A 54 15.29 -1.85 3.99
N VAL A 55 14.36 -2.49 3.27
CA VAL A 55 14.62 -3.71 2.49
C VAL A 55 15.49 -3.40 1.28
N PHE A 56 15.16 -2.36 0.52
CA PHE A 56 16.04 -1.91 -0.56
C PHE A 56 17.38 -1.37 -0.04
N ALA A 57 17.40 -0.69 1.11
CA ALA A 57 18.64 -0.25 1.73
C ALA A 57 19.56 -1.44 2.04
N ALA A 58 19.03 -2.49 2.66
CA ALA A 58 19.78 -3.72 2.93
C ALA A 58 20.25 -4.40 1.63
N MET A 59 19.38 -4.47 0.61
CA MET A 59 19.67 -5.05 -0.70
C MET A 59 20.84 -4.36 -1.41
N PHE A 60 20.98 -3.04 -1.26
CA PHE A 60 22.05 -2.26 -1.92
C PHE A 60 23.27 -1.98 -1.03
N LYS A 61 23.21 -2.29 0.26
CA LYS A 61 24.30 -2.01 1.21
C LYS A 61 25.58 -2.80 0.91
N HIS A 62 25.45 -4.06 0.49
CA HIS A 62 26.60 -4.94 0.26
C HIS A 62 26.91 -5.03 -1.24
N LYS A 63 28.16 -4.70 -1.63
CA LYS A 63 28.63 -4.77 -3.02
C LYS A 63 28.65 -6.19 -3.59
N GLU A 64 28.66 -7.19 -2.72
CA GLU A 64 28.75 -8.60 -3.14
C GLU A 64 27.39 -9.21 -3.49
N LEU A 65 26.29 -8.57 -3.10
CA LEU A 65 24.94 -9.03 -3.46
C LEU A 65 24.73 -8.91 -4.97
N LYS A 66 24.07 -9.93 -5.54
CA LYS A 66 23.88 -10.06 -6.98
C LYS A 66 23.16 -8.85 -7.56
N GLU A 67 22.18 -8.32 -6.85
CA GLU A 67 21.37 -7.17 -7.21
C GLU A 67 22.22 -5.91 -7.33
N ASN A 68 23.19 -5.74 -6.43
CA ASN A 68 24.11 -4.61 -6.46
C ASN A 68 25.19 -4.74 -7.54
N ARG A 69 25.65 -5.97 -7.83
CA ARG A 69 26.61 -6.24 -8.92
C ARG A 69 25.99 -6.10 -10.31
N THR A 70 24.73 -6.53 -10.46
CA THR A 70 24.04 -6.56 -11.75
C THR A 70 23.21 -5.31 -12.01
N ASN A 71 23.06 -4.43 -11.01
CA ASN A 71 22.14 -3.30 -11.05
C ASN A 71 20.72 -3.71 -11.48
N CYS A 72 20.31 -4.93 -11.12
CA CYS A 72 19.03 -5.52 -11.51
C CYS A 72 18.37 -6.18 -10.31
N VAL A 73 17.13 -5.81 -10.02
CA VAL A 73 16.30 -6.44 -8.98
C VAL A 73 15.18 -7.20 -9.67
N LYS A 74 15.12 -8.52 -9.49
CA LYS A 74 14.07 -9.35 -10.10
C LYS A 74 12.94 -9.62 -9.11
N ILE A 75 11.71 -9.28 -9.49
CA ILE A 75 10.50 -9.48 -8.70
C ILE A 75 9.55 -10.37 -9.51
N TYR A 76 9.28 -11.57 -9.00
CA TYR A 76 8.47 -12.59 -9.69
C TYR A 76 7.03 -12.65 -9.19
N ASP A 77 6.81 -12.24 -7.94
CA ASP A 77 5.56 -12.34 -7.18
C ASP A 77 4.71 -11.07 -7.24
N MET A 78 4.86 -10.26 -8.30
CA MET A 78 4.18 -8.97 -8.42
C MET A 78 3.75 -8.68 -9.86
N LYS A 79 2.64 -7.97 -10.03
CA LYS A 79 2.23 -7.39 -11.31
C LYS A 79 3.01 -6.10 -11.60
N PRO A 80 3.36 -5.80 -12.87
CA PRO A 80 4.09 -4.57 -13.20
C PRO A 80 3.42 -3.29 -12.72
N GLU A 81 2.09 -3.18 -12.77
CA GLU A 81 1.35 -2.01 -12.25
C GLU A 81 1.57 -1.77 -10.75
N ILE A 82 1.60 -2.84 -9.96
CA ILE A 82 1.85 -2.75 -8.51
C ILE A 82 3.28 -2.29 -8.23
N ALA A 83 4.23 -2.69 -9.05
CA ALA A 83 5.61 -2.20 -8.93
C ALA A 83 5.74 -0.72 -9.30
N GLU A 84 5.03 -0.26 -10.33
CA GLU A 84 4.98 1.17 -10.69
C GLU A 84 4.32 1.98 -9.56
N ALA A 85 3.25 1.48 -8.93
CA ALA A 85 2.62 2.14 -7.78
C ALA A 85 3.56 2.23 -6.56
N ILE A 86 4.39 1.21 -6.30
CA ILE A 86 5.42 1.27 -5.26
C ILE A 86 6.47 2.33 -5.59
N LEU A 87 6.89 2.43 -6.86
CA LEU A 87 7.84 3.46 -7.27
C LEU A 87 7.24 4.86 -7.19
N GLU A 88 5.98 5.04 -7.59
CA GLU A 88 5.23 6.29 -7.40
C GLU A 88 5.29 6.70 -5.93
N PHE A 89 4.89 5.81 -5.02
CA PHE A 89 4.95 6.08 -3.58
C PHE A 89 6.37 6.40 -3.08
N ILE A 90 7.39 5.67 -3.55
CA ILE A 90 8.78 5.91 -3.13
C ILE A 90 9.25 7.31 -3.55
N TYR A 91 8.85 7.77 -4.74
CA TYR A 91 9.29 9.06 -5.29
C TYR A 91 8.46 10.23 -4.75
N THR A 92 7.15 10.04 -4.56
CA THR A 92 6.22 11.16 -4.34
C THR A 92 5.41 11.07 -3.05
N ASP A 93 5.47 9.94 -2.34
CA ASP A 93 4.64 9.65 -1.16
C ASP A 93 3.13 9.52 -1.48
N GLU A 94 2.78 9.42 -2.77
CA GLU A 94 1.41 9.29 -3.29
C GLU A 94 1.26 8.04 -4.18
N VAL A 95 0.01 7.61 -4.38
CA VAL A 95 -0.35 6.55 -5.34
C VAL A 95 -1.67 6.93 -6.01
N THR A 96 -1.63 7.24 -7.30
CA THR A 96 -2.77 7.81 -8.05
C THR A 96 -4.01 6.90 -8.03
N ILE A 97 -3.82 5.58 -8.11
CA ILE A 97 -4.90 4.58 -8.22
C ILE A 97 -5.11 3.77 -6.94
N LEU A 98 -4.71 4.28 -5.77
CA LEU A 98 -4.63 3.54 -4.51
C LEU A 98 -5.88 2.71 -4.21
N ASP A 99 -7.08 3.30 -4.25
CA ASP A 99 -8.33 2.63 -3.88
C ASP A 99 -8.67 1.44 -4.79
N ALA A 100 -8.19 1.45 -6.04
CA ALA A 100 -8.44 0.38 -7.01
C ALA A 100 -7.48 -0.81 -6.87
N ILE A 101 -6.33 -0.62 -6.20
CA ILE A 101 -5.27 -1.64 -6.11
C ILE A 101 -4.83 -1.95 -4.68
N ALA A 102 -5.48 -1.39 -3.66
CA ALA A 102 -5.06 -1.48 -2.26
C ALA A 102 -4.96 -2.94 -1.77
N ASP A 103 -5.87 -3.80 -2.24
CA ASP A 103 -5.91 -5.24 -1.97
C ASP A 103 -4.65 -5.97 -2.46
N GLN A 104 -4.14 -5.56 -3.63
CA GLN A 104 -2.94 -6.11 -4.25
C GLN A 104 -1.65 -5.43 -3.77
N LEU A 105 -1.75 -4.20 -3.26
CA LEU A 105 -0.61 -3.35 -2.88
C LEU A 105 -0.18 -3.55 -1.41
N ILE A 106 -1.09 -3.94 -0.51
CA ILE A 106 -0.79 -4.06 0.92
C ILE A 106 0.31 -5.08 1.21
N ALA A 107 0.27 -6.26 0.58
CA ALA A 107 1.29 -7.30 0.78
C ALA A 107 2.70 -6.85 0.32
N PRO A 108 2.87 -6.27 -0.87
CA PRO A 108 4.11 -5.61 -1.26
C PRO A 108 4.56 -4.48 -0.34
N ALA A 109 3.64 -3.65 0.16
CA ALA A 109 3.98 -2.56 1.08
C ALA A 109 4.61 -3.12 2.37
N HIS A 110 4.09 -4.23 2.91
CA HIS A 110 4.73 -4.98 4.00
C HIS A 110 6.08 -5.57 3.59
N LYS A 111 6.15 -6.24 2.43
CA LYS A 111 7.39 -6.87 1.92
C LYS A 111 8.55 -5.88 1.84
N TYR A 112 8.29 -4.64 1.43
CA TYR A 112 9.30 -3.58 1.33
C TYR A 112 9.34 -2.64 2.53
N GLN A 113 8.58 -2.94 3.60
CA GLN A 113 8.52 -2.18 4.85
C GLN A 113 8.20 -0.69 4.64
N LEU A 114 7.20 -0.42 3.81
CA LEU A 114 6.73 0.93 3.49
C LEU A 114 5.58 1.30 4.43
N THR A 115 5.89 1.59 5.71
CA THR A 115 4.89 1.74 6.78
C THR A 115 3.75 2.71 6.45
N ARG A 116 4.06 3.87 5.86
CA ARG A 116 3.02 4.85 5.49
C ARG A 116 2.13 4.34 4.35
N LEU A 117 2.70 3.61 3.39
CA LEU A 117 1.93 2.98 2.32
C LEU A 117 1.00 1.89 2.86
N ILE A 118 1.44 1.11 3.86
CA ILE A 118 0.59 0.14 4.56
C ILE A 118 -0.65 0.83 5.13
N THR A 119 -0.46 1.92 5.90
CA THR A 119 -1.58 2.69 6.45
C THR A 119 -2.48 3.28 5.36
N MET A 120 -1.92 3.75 4.25
CA MET A 120 -2.69 4.23 3.09
C MET A 120 -3.56 3.11 2.49
N CYS A 121 -3.01 1.90 2.32
CA CYS A 121 -3.76 0.74 1.87
C CYS A 121 -4.88 0.35 2.84
N GLU A 122 -4.62 0.31 4.16
CA GLU A 122 -5.65 0.03 5.17
C GLU A 122 -6.81 1.04 5.11
N LEU A 123 -6.50 2.34 5.01
CA LEU A 123 -7.52 3.38 4.87
C LEU A 123 -8.31 3.25 3.57
N ALA A 124 -7.65 2.90 2.46
CA ALA A 124 -8.29 2.65 1.18
C ALA A 124 -9.25 1.45 1.24
N LEU A 125 -8.81 0.35 1.85
CA LEU A 125 -9.63 -0.84 2.06
C LEU A 125 -10.84 -0.56 2.94
N CYS A 126 -10.69 0.25 3.99
CA CYS A 126 -11.82 0.74 4.79
C CYS A 126 -12.82 1.56 3.96
N ARG A 127 -12.35 2.42 3.04
CA ARG A 127 -13.24 3.25 2.20
C ARG A 127 -14.09 2.43 1.24
N ILE A 128 -13.53 1.37 0.67
CA ILE A 128 -14.22 0.53 -0.32
C ILE A 128 -15.03 -0.62 0.30
N LEU A 129 -14.98 -0.78 1.62
CA LEU A 129 -15.60 -1.87 2.36
C LEU A 129 -17.13 -1.91 2.14
N ASN A 130 -17.63 -3.05 1.68
CA ASN A 130 -19.04 -3.27 1.37
C ASN A 130 -19.43 -4.76 1.50
N PRO A 131 -20.72 -5.11 1.44
CA PRO A 131 -21.19 -6.50 1.61
C PRO A 131 -20.63 -7.51 0.60
N LYS A 132 -20.11 -7.04 -0.55
CA LYS A 132 -19.59 -7.92 -1.61
C LYS A 132 -18.10 -8.23 -1.46
N ASN A 133 -17.33 -7.40 -0.75
CA ASN A 133 -15.88 -7.51 -0.66
C ASN A 133 -15.33 -7.66 0.77
N PHE A 134 -16.18 -7.57 1.81
CA PHE A 134 -15.68 -7.63 3.18
C PHE A 134 -15.02 -8.97 3.53
N GLY A 135 -15.39 -10.08 2.87
CA GLY A 135 -14.74 -11.38 3.05
C GLY A 135 -13.25 -11.32 2.70
N ASP A 136 -12.93 -10.88 1.48
CA ASP A 136 -11.54 -10.71 1.02
C ASP A 136 -10.78 -9.72 1.91
N ILE A 137 -11.44 -8.64 2.33
CA ILE A 137 -10.84 -7.61 3.20
C ILE A 137 -10.55 -8.15 4.61
N VAL A 138 -11.40 -9.04 5.14
CA VAL A 138 -11.16 -9.73 6.42
C VAL A 138 -9.89 -10.58 6.33
N GLU A 139 -9.70 -11.34 5.25
CA GLU A 139 -8.49 -12.15 5.05
C GLU A 139 -7.23 -11.29 4.98
N LEU A 140 -7.29 -10.17 4.23
CA LEU A 140 -6.19 -9.21 4.19
C LEU A 140 -5.90 -8.61 5.56
N ALA A 141 -6.94 -8.29 6.34
CA ALA A 141 -6.77 -7.78 7.70
C ALA A 141 -6.11 -8.81 8.61
N GLU A 142 -6.47 -10.09 8.55
CA GLU A 142 -5.82 -11.13 9.35
C GLU A 142 -4.32 -11.23 9.06
N LEU A 143 -3.94 -11.22 7.77
CA LEU A 143 -2.57 -11.37 7.30
C LEU A 143 -1.69 -10.14 7.53
N TYR A 144 -2.21 -8.94 7.25
CA TYR A 144 -1.41 -7.71 7.16
C TYR A 144 -1.89 -6.61 8.11
N GLY A 145 -3.11 -6.72 8.64
CA GLY A 145 -3.79 -5.61 9.31
C GLY A 145 -3.23 -5.21 10.66
N SER A 146 -3.14 -3.89 10.86
CA SER A 146 -3.02 -3.22 12.14
C SER A 146 -4.22 -3.50 13.06
N ALA A 147 -4.06 -3.25 14.36
CA ALA A 147 -5.15 -3.44 15.32
C ALA A 147 -6.34 -2.54 14.99
N GLU A 148 -6.07 -1.31 14.57
CA GLU A 148 -7.05 -0.30 14.18
C GLU A 148 -7.83 -0.74 12.94
N PHE A 149 -7.13 -1.27 11.92
CA PHE A 149 -7.75 -1.79 10.71
C PHE A 149 -8.62 -3.02 11.00
N LYS A 150 -8.09 -4.00 11.74
CA LYS A 150 -8.82 -5.21 12.17
C LYS A 150 -10.10 -4.85 12.93
N ASN A 151 -10.02 -3.90 13.84
CA ASN A 151 -11.16 -3.43 14.62
C ASN A 151 -12.21 -2.76 13.74
N HIS A 152 -11.81 -1.85 12.84
CA HIS A 152 -12.75 -1.18 11.94
C HIS A 152 -13.55 -2.19 11.10
N ILE A 153 -12.88 -3.18 10.51
CA ILE A 153 -13.52 -4.22 9.72
C ILE A 153 -14.41 -5.10 10.61
N GLY A 154 -13.92 -5.54 11.77
CA GLY A 154 -14.70 -6.34 12.71
C GLY A 154 -16.01 -5.66 13.10
N ARG A 155 -15.98 -4.35 13.41
CA ARG A 155 -17.18 -3.57 13.74
C ARG A 155 -18.14 -3.44 12.56
N TYR A 156 -17.62 -3.20 11.36
CA TYR A 156 -18.44 -3.15 10.14
C TYR A 156 -19.19 -4.47 9.95
N VAL A 157 -18.49 -5.60 9.99
CA VAL A 157 -19.08 -6.92 9.73
C VAL A 157 -20.07 -7.30 10.84
N ALA A 158 -19.76 -7.03 12.10
CA ALA A 158 -20.68 -7.27 13.21
C ALA A 158 -21.99 -6.46 13.07
N ASN A 159 -21.91 -5.22 12.62
CA ASN A 159 -23.10 -4.40 12.36
C ASN A 159 -23.89 -4.92 11.16
N TYR A 160 -23.22 -5.31 10.07
CA TYR A 160 -23.87 -5.90 8.91
C TYR A 160 -24.64 -7.18 9.28
N ILE A 161 -24.02 -8.10 10.03
CA ILE A 161 -24.66 -9.32 10.53
C ILE A 161 -25.88 -9.00 11.39
N ARG A 162 -25.74 -8.04 12.33
CA ARG A 162 -26.83 -7.63 13.21
C ARG A 162 -28.04 -7.10 12.42
N GLU A 163 -27.81 -6.34 11.36
CA GLU A 163 -28.89 -5.84 10.52
C GLU A 163 -29.56 -6.97 9.72
N GLN A 164 -28.79 -7.91 9.15
CA GLN A 164 -29.35 -9.07 8.43
C GLN A 164 -30.25 -9.94 9.33
N LEU A 165 -29.83 -10.19 10.58
CA LEU A 165 -30.61 -10.97 11.56
C LEU A 165 -31.92 -10.28 11.98
N LYS A 166 -32.05 -8.96 11.83
CA LYS A 166 -33.30 -8.24 12.11
C LYS A 166 -34.29 -8.33 10.95
N THR A 167 -33.78 -8.40 9.73
CA THR A 167 -34.59 -8.39 8.50
C THR A 167 -35.10 -9.76 8.08
N ASP A 168 -34.46 -10.84 8.55
CA ASP A 168 -34.77 -12.20 8.09
C ASP A 168 -35.10 -13.15 9.27
N ASN A 169 -36.34 -13.65 9.32
CA ASN A 169 -36.74 -14.75 10.22
C ASN A 169 -36.18 -16.11 9.76
N ASN A 170 -35.50 -16.18 8.61
CA ASN A 170 -34.76 -17.34 8.13
C ASN A 170 -33.27 -16.99 8.08
N ALA A 171 -32.58 -17.21 9.19
CA ALA A 171 -31.12 -17.20 9.27
C ALA A 171 -30.52 -18.36 8.44
N GLN A 172 -30.61 -18.28 7.12
CA GLN A 172 -29.93 -19.21 6.23
C GLN A 172 -28.51 -18.69 5.96
N SER A 173 -27.61 -19.18 6.83
CA SER A 173 -26.20 -19.46 6.57
C SER A 173 -25.32 -18.24 6.26
N LEU A 174 -25.05 -17.44 7.29
CA LEU A 174 -23.74 -16.79 7.41
C LEU A 174 -22.68 -17.88 7.51
N ASP A 175 -21.63 -17.79 6.68
CA ASP A 175 -20.51 -18.71 6.70
C ASP A 175 -19.91 -18.77 8.13
N PRO A 176 -19.95 -19.95 8.80
CA PRO A 176 -19.40 -20.10 10.14
C PRO A 176 -17.92 -19.72 10.24
N GLU A 177 -17.14 -19.93 9.18
CA GLU A 177 -15.72 -19.57 9.14
C GLU A 177 -15.54 -18.04 9.18
N LEU A 178 -16.38 -17.32 8.44
CA LEU A 178 -16.41 -15.86 8.43
C LEU A 178 -16.79 -15.29 9.81
N LEU A 179 -17.72 -15.92 10.52
CA LEU A 179 -18.11 -15.55 11.89
C LEU A 179 -16.97 -15.77 12.89
N GLU A 180 -16.20 -16.85 12.72
CA GLU A 180 -15.02 -17.11 13.53
C GLU A 180 -13.93 -16.05 13.27
N LYS A 181 -13.62 -15.76 12.00
CA LYS A 181 -12.66 -14.71 11.61
C LYS A 181 -13.06 -13.34 12.16
N VAL A 182 -14.33 -12.95 12.04
CA VAL A 182 -14.83 -11.68 12.61
C VAL A 182 -14.70 -11.64 14.13
N SER A 183 -14.97 -12.75 14.80
CA SER A 183 -14.79 -12.87 16.25
C SER A 183 -13.31 -12.79 16.64
N SER A 184 -12.41 -13.30 15.80
CA SER A 184 -10.95 -13.19 15.96
C SER A 184 -10.50 -11.72 15.89
N LEU A 185 -10.99 -10.98 14.88
CA LEU A 185 -10.66 -9.57 14.65
C LEU A 185 -11.11 -8.65 15.80
N LEU A 186 -12.27 -8.94 16.41
CA LEU A 186 -12.81 -8.14 17.51
C LEU A 186 -12.13 -8.44 18.87
N LYS A 187 -11.66 -9.68 19.10
CA LYS A 187 -10.94 -10.05 20.35
C LYS A 187 -9.62 -9.29 20.52
N THR A 188 -9.06 -8.74 19.46
CA THR A 188 -7.85 -7.90 19.51
C THR A 188 -8.02 -6.61 20.33
N GLU A 189 -9.26 -6.18 20.64
CA GLU A 189 -9.53 -5.03 21.53
C GLU A 189 -9.24 -5.31 23.03
N GLN A 190 -9.31 -6.57 23.49
CA GLN A 190 -9.33 -6.87 24.92
C GLN A 190 -7.96 -7.19 25.54
N LYS A 191 -6.87 -7.05 24.77
CA LYS A 191 -5.49 -7.34 25.22
C LYS A 191 -4.62 -6.10 25.44
N LYS A 192 -5.21 -4.90 25.52
CA LYS A 192 -4.50 -3.67 25.95
C LYS A 192 -5.12 -3.13 27.23
#